data_AF-A0A9P8C9V1-F1
#
_entry.id   AF-A0A9P8C9V1-F1
#
_cell.length_a   1.000
_cell.length_b   1.000
_cell.length_c   1.000
_cell.angle_alpha   90.00
_cell.angle_beta   90.00
_cell.angle_gamma   90.00
#
_symmetry.space_group_name_H-M   'P 1'
#
loop_
_entity.id
_entity.type
_entity.pdbx_description
1 polymer ?
#
loop_
_entity_poly.entity_id
_entity_poly.type
_entity_poly.pdbx_seq_one_letter_code
_entity_poly.pdbx_strand_id
1 'polypeptide(L)'
;MGSLLKIAAIAAVTLGTGRMDVYQLTSSNALTYRSYSGDSWSPSWSNLGGTFASIPAVVSTSNRVDIIGTGTDSGAWHRYRNGNSWSGWNNYGGTFGSSISLVSYGSSYLSYYGVGTDGAAWYNEWNGNQWSGYRSLGGTFSTSLSVVITVTVTVRIDFFGVGNDKSCWHRNWGGSSWGVWDNRGGSFISEVISITVSVNIFIFGIREDRAMWYSRWDGSRWSSWQSIGGNFNSKPTCVSWGSDRVDCIATGTDSGAWHRSWTSGGGWSSGWTSMGGDFSSAPTVVSWGSNRLDCFCKGNDDRVYHRYWSGSSWSNGWNTIS
;
A
#
# COMPACT_ATOMS: atom_id res chain seq x y z
N MET A 1 -20.05 -17.68 5.12
CA MET A 1 -19.06 -17.34 4.08
C MET A 1 -18.99 -15.82 4.01
N GLY A 2 -17.96 -15.22 4.61
CA GLY A 2 -17.82 -13.75 4.57
C GLY A 2 -17.55 -13.30 3.14
N SER A 3 -18.23 -12.24 2.69
CA SER A 3 -17.90 -11.59 1.42
C SER A 3 -16.41 -11.24 1.46
N LEU A 4 -15.60 -11.82 0.57
CA LEU A 4 -14.20 -11.49 0.45
C LEU A 4 -14.10 -9.99 0.18
N LEU A 5 -13.41 -9.24 1.04
CA LEU A 5 -13.14 -7.83 0.77
C LEU A 5 -12.32 -7.74 -0.51
N LYS A 6 -12.64 -6.76 -1.35
CA LYS A 6 -11.87 -6.47 -2.55
C LYS A 6 -10.44 -6.10 -2.14
N ILE A 7 -9.48 -6.73 -2.81
CA ILE A 7 -8.05 -6.43 -2.69
C ILE A 7 -7.64 -5.39 -3.74
N ALA A 8 -6.44 -4.83 -3.59
CA ALA A 8 -5.89 -3.95 -4.62
C ALA A 8 -5.53 -4.79 -5.86
N ALA A 9 -5.93 -4.31 -7.04
CA ALA A 9 -5.55 -4.88 -8.34
C ALA A 9 -4.53 -4.01 -9.09
N ILE A 10 -4.19 -2.86 -8.50
CA ILE A 10 -3.34 -1.82 -9.05
C ILE A 10 -2.27 -1.51 -8.03
N ALA A 11 -1.08 -1.18 -8.51
CA ALA A 11 -0.04 -0.55 -7.72
C ALA A 11 0.40 0.71 -8.45
N ALA A 12 0.85 1.74 -7.73
CA ALA A 12 1.29 2.98 -8.33
C ALA A 12 2.44 3.58 -7.51
N VAL A 13 3.32 4.31 -8.20
CA VAL A 13 4.46 4.99 -7.58
C VAL A 13 4.72 6.32 -8.26
N THR A 14 5.17 7.33 -7.51
CA THR A 14 5.49 8.64 -8.06
C THR A 14 6.98 8.75 -8.35
N LEU A 15 7.34 9.32 -9.50
CA LEU A 15 8.73 9.39 -9.96
C LEU A 15 9.28 10.82 -9.83
N GLY A 16 8.71 11.61 -8.92
CA GLY A 16 8.86 13.06 -8.82
C GLY A 16 7.62 13.80 -9.32
N THR A 17 7.62 15.13 -9.17
CA THR A 17 6.50 16.01 -9.51
C THR A 17 6.01 15.77 -10.94
N GLY A 18 4.71 15.51 -11.09
CA GLY A 18 4.06 15.33 -12.39
C GLY A 18 4.43 14.02 -13.11
N ARG A 19 5.08 13.06 -12.42
CA ARG A 19 5.42 11.76 -12.98
C ARG A 19 4.98 10.63 -12.07
N MET A 20 4.41 9.58 -12.65
CA MET A 20 4.08 8.34 -11.93
C MET A 20 4.08 7.15 -12.87
N ASP A 21 4.25 5.96 -12.31
CA ASP A 21 3.95 4.70 -12.98
C ASP A 21 2.78 4.03 -12.28
N VAL A 22 1.91 3.40 -13.08
CA VAL A 22 0.79 2.57 -12.62
C VAL A 22 0.97 1.18 -13.17
N TYR A 23 0.74 0.17 -12.34
CA TYR A 23 0.94 -1.24 -12.62
C TYR A 23 -0.36 -1.99 -12.45
N GLN A 24 -0.59 -2.97 -13.32
CA GLN A 24 -1.69 -3.92 -13.18
C GLN A 24 -1.28 -5.31 -13.67
N LEU A 25 -2.01 -6.32 -13.23
CA LEU A 25 -1.94 -7.66 -13.80
C LEU A 25 -2.92 -7.82 -14.96
N THR A 26 -2.48 -8.49 -16.03
CA THR A 26 -3.35 -8.98 -17.11
C THR A 26 -4.21 -10.15 -16.64
N SER A 27 -5.14 -10.60 -17.48
CA SER A 27 -5.90 -11.84 -17.27
C SER A 27 -5.02 -13.11 -17.21
N SER A 28 -3.79 -13.03 -17.74
CA SER A 28 -2.77 -14.08 -17.65
C SER A 28 -1.80 -13.89 -16.48
N ASN A 29 -2.12 -13.01 -15.52
CA ASN A 29 -1.30 -12.66 -14.36
C ASN A 29 0.08 -12.08 -14.68
N ALA A 30 0.28 -11.58 -15.91
CA ALA A 30 1.51 -10.88 -16.29
C ALA A 30 1.49 -9.43 -15.82
N LEU A 31 2.63 -8.93 -15.34
CA LEU A 31 2.74 -7.55 -14.90
C LEU A 31 2.87 -6.61 -16.10
N THR A 32 2.04 -5.57 -16.12
CA THR A 32 2.13 -4.49 -17.10
C THR A 32 2.20 -3.15 -16.37
N TYR A 33 2.73 -2.13 -17.03
CA TYR A 33 2.75 -0.77 -16.50
C TYR A 33 2.43 0.29 -17.54
N ARG A 34 1.92 1.43 -17.08
CA ARG A 34 1.70 2.64 -17.86
C ARG A 34 2.30 3.82 -17.11
N SER A 35 2.98 4.71 -17.84
CA SER A 35 3.64 5.88 -17.24
C SER A 35 2.86 7.15 -17.53
N TYR A 36 2.79 8.05 -16.57
CA TYR A 36 2.31 9.41 -16.73
C TYR A 36 3.48 10.38 -16.65
N SER A 37 3.55 11.35 -17.57
CA SER A 37 4.57 12.38 -17.60
C SER A 37 3.98 13.74 -17.99
N GLY A 38 3.94 14.67 -17.03
CA GLY A 38 3.46 16.04 -17.21
C GLY A 38 1.95 16.07 -17.35
N ASP A 39 1.46 15.74 -18.55
CA ASP A 39 0.07 15.92 -18.98
C ASP A 39 -0.51 14.70 -19.71
N SER A 40 0.29 13.66 -19.94
CA SER A 40 -0.14 12.51 -20.74
C SER A 40 0.34 11.18 -20.19
N TRP A 41 -0.48 10.16 -20.43
CA TRP A 41 -0.12 8.76 -20.26
C TRP A 41 0.65 8.26 -21.48
N SER A 42 1.55 7.30 -21.28
CA SER A 42 2.19 6.57 -22.38
C SER A 42 1.11 5.98 -23.31
N PRO A 43 1.37 5.82 -24.63
CA PRO A 43 0.34 5.41 -25.59
C PRO A 43 -0.33 4.07 -25.27
N SER A 44 0.41 3.16 -24.63
CA SER A 44 -0.06 1.82 -24.28
C SER A 44 0.55 1.31 -22.97
N TRP A 45 -0.01 0.21 -22.47
CA TRP A 45 0.58 -0.61 -21.43
C TRP A 45 1.83 -1.34 -21.94
N SER A 46 2.91 -1.22 -21.19
CA SER A 46 4.15 -1.94 -21.44
C SER A 46 4.19 -3.23 -20.62
N ASN A 47 4.53 -4.35 -21.26
CA ASN A 47 4.58 -5.66 -20.61
C ASN A 47 5.93 -5.89 -19.94
N LEU A 48 5.92 -6.24 -18.65
CA LEU A 48 7.11 -6.58 -17.86
C LEU A 48 7.28 -8.10 -17.70
N GLY A 49 6.31 -8.91 -18.13
CA GLY A 49 6.29 -10.35 -17.94
C GLY A 49 6.14 -10.75 -16.47
N GLY A 50 6.66 -11.93 -16.12
CA GLY A 50 6.41 -12.56 -14.83
C GLY A 50 4.98 -13.08 -14.71
N THR A 51 4.70 -13.88 -13.68
CA THR A 51 3.36 -14.37 -13.35
C THR A 51 3.16 -14.31 -11.83
N PHE A 52 2.24 -13.47 -11.38
CA PHE A 52 2.07 -13.16 -9.95
C PHE A 52 0.71 -13.59 -9.42
N ALA A 53 0.67 -14.00 -8.16
CA ALA A 53 -0.58 -14.35 -7.47
C ALA A 53 -1.42 -13.11 -7.09
N SER A 54 -0.77 -11.96 -6.94
CA SER A 54 -1.38 -10.67 -6.62
C SER A 54 -0.53 -9.53 -7.17
N ILE A 55 -1.07 -8.30 -7.17
CA ILE A 55 -0.34 -7.14 -7.65
C ILE A 55 0.98 -6.95 -6.87
N PRO A 56 2.15 -6.89 -7.54
CA PRO A 56 3.43 -6.66 -6.88
C PRO A 56 3.51 -5.32 -6.15
N ALA A 57 4.29 -5.27 -5.08
CA ALA A 57 4.63 -4.04 -4.39
C ALA A 57 5.70 -3.27 -5.18
N VAL A 58 5.58 -1.94 -5.19
CA VAL A 58 6.43 -1.03 -5.96
C VAL A 58 6.91 0.12 -5.08
N VAL A 59 8.18 0.47 -5.21
CA VAL A 59 8.77 1.66 -4.58
C VAL A 59 9.66 2.39 -5.58
N SER A 60 9.88 3.67 -5.36
CA SER A 60 10.75 4.49 -6.19
C SER A 60 11.72 5.29 -5.35
N THR A 61 12.95 5.40 -5.85
CA THR A 61 13.93 6.40 -5.44
C THR A 61 14.26 7.29 -6.64
N SER A 62 15.12 8.31 -6.48
CA SER A 62 15.28 9.41 -7.45
C SER A 62 15.42 9.00 -8.92
N ASN A 63 16.06 7.86 -9.22
CA ASN A 63 16.22 7.35 -10.59
C ASN A 63 15.96 5.83 -10.71
N ARG A 64 15.29 5.24 -9.72
CA ARG A 64 15.09 3.79 -9.67
C ARG A 64 13.68 3.45 -9.25
N VAL A 65 13.14 2.41 -9.87
CA VAL A 65 11.92 1.75 -9.42
C VAL A 65 12.27 0.31 -9.07
N ASP A 66 11.83 -0.16 -7.92
CA ASP A 66 11.94 -1.56 -7.51
C ASP A 66 10.56 -2.16 -7.38
N ILE A 67 10.40 -3.35 -7.94
CA ILE A 67 9.17 -4.12 -7.93
C ILE A 67 9.47 -5.48 -7.32
N ILE A 68 8.67 -5.90 -6.35
CA ILE A 68 8.73 -7.25 -5.81
C ILE A 68 7.33 -7.83 -5.61
N GLY A 69 7.14 -9.08 -5.98
CA GLY A 69 5.86 -9.75 -5.85
C GLY A 69 6.01 -11.23 -5.55
N THR A 70 4.94 -11.81 -5.02
CA THR A 70 4.82 -13.25 -4.81
C THR A 70 4.46 -13.91 -6.15
N GLY A 71 5.37 -14.72 -6.67
CA GLY A 71 5.14 -15.51 -7.88
C GLY A 71 4.06 -16.57 -7.66
N THR A 72 3.55 -17.14 -8.74
CA THR A 72 2.65 -18.30 -8.68
C THR A 72 3.32 -19.55 -8.08
N ASP A 73 4.64 -19.54 -7.93
CA ASP A 73 5.47 -20.52 -7.25
C ASP A 73 5.70 -20.21 -5.75
N SER A 74 4.99 -19.22 -5.20
CA SER A 74 5.20 -18.69 -3.84
C SER A 74 6.57 -18.06 -3.57
N GLY A 75 7.42 -17.92 -4.59
CA GLY A 75 8.73 -17.27 -4.48
C GLY A 75 8.63 -15.75 -4.50
N ALA A 76 9.62 -15.07 -3.91
CA ALA A 76 9.78 -13.63 -4.04
C ALA A 76 10.53 -13.29 -5.33
N TRP A 77 9.83 -12.65 -6.26
CA TRP A 77 10.38 -12.25 -7.56
C TRP A 77 10.57 -10.73 -7.61
N HIS A 78 11.79 -10.30 -7.88
CA HIS A 78 12.16 -8.88 -7.91
C HIS A 78 12.73 -8.46 -9.28
N ARG A 79 12.37 -7.25 -9.68
CA ARG A 79 12.83 -6.55 -10.88
C ARG A 79 13.00 -5.08 -10.55
N TYR A 80 13.93 -4.42 -11.21
CA TYR A 80 14.13 -2.98 -11.06
C TYR A 80 14.29 -2.26 -12.40
N ARG A 81 13.99 -0.96 -12.41
CA ARG A 81 14.30 -0.04 -13.50
C ARG A 81 15.33 0.97 -13.01
N ASN A 82 16.46 1.10 -13.69
CA ASN A 82 17.44 2.17 -13.46
C ASN A 82 17.40 3.12 -14.66
N GLY A 83 16.98 4.37 -14.46
CA GLY A 83 16.69 5.28 -15.55
C GLY A 83 15.58 4.71 -16.45
N ASN A 84 15.92 4.41 -17.71
CA ASN A 84 14.98 3.86 -18.70
C ASN A 84 15.12 2.34 -18.91
N SER A 85 16.10 1.70 -18.26
CA SER A 85 16.43 0.29 -18.51
C SER A 85 15.90 -0.60 -17.38
N TRP A 86 15.14 -1.63 -17.76
CA TRP A 86 14.66 -2.66 -16.84
C TRP A 86 15.67 -3.81 -16.74
N SER A 87 15.85 -4.33 -15.53
CA SER A 87 16.53 -5.61 -15.30
C SER A 87 15.66 -6.79 -15.78
N GLY A 88 16.22 -8.01 -15.77
CA GLY A 88 15.40 -9.24 -15.76
C GLY A 88 14.66 -9.44 -14.42
N TRP A 89 13.76 -10.41 -14.39
CA TRP A 89 13.17 -10.92 -13.15
C TRP A 89 14.15 -11.86 -12.46
N ASN A 90 14.38 -11.64 -11.17
CA ASN A 90 15.24 -12.49 -10.35
C ASN A 90 14.38 -13.16 -9.27
N ASN A 91 14.50 -14.48 -9.14
CA ASN A 91 13.87 -15.23 -8.05
C ASN A 91 14.82 -15.27 -6.84
N TYR A 92 14.37 -14.74 -5.71
CA TYR A 92 15.12 -14.76 -4.45
C TYR A 92 14.65 -15.85 -3.49
N GLY A 93 13.87 -16.82 -3.98
CA GLY A 93 13.35 -17.94 -3.21
C GLY A 93 12.31 -17.51 -2.18
N GLY A 94 12.25 -18.21 -1.06
CA GLY A 94 11.22 -18.02 -0.04
C GLY A 94 9.96 -18.82 -0.35
N THR A 95 9.00 -18.79 0.56
CA THR A 95 7.71 -19.50 0.39
C THR A 95 6.62 -18.67 1.05
N PHE A 96 6.10 -17.69 0.33
CA PHE A 96 5.10 -16.75 0.82
C PHE A 96 3.68 -17.21 0.49
N GLY A 97 2.82 -17.13 1.51
CA GLY A 97 1.36 -17.33 1.38
C GLY A 97 0.59 -16.02 1.20
N SER A 98 1.24 -14.86 1.38
CA SER A 98 0.64 -13.53 1.22
C SER A 98 1.25 -12.74 0.07
N SER A 99 0.67 -11.56 -0.18
CA SER A 99 1.37 -10.51 -0.94
C SER A 99 2.58 -10.02 -0.16
N ILE A 100 3.59 -9.51 -0.87
CA ILE A 100 4.78 -8.89 -0.28
C ILE A 100 4.54 -7.39 -0.11
N SER A 101 4.97 -6.83 1.02
CA SER A 101 5.13 -5.40 1.26
C SER A 101 6.58 -4.99 1.07
N LEU A 102 6.81 -3.88 0.35
CA LEU A 102 8.14 -3.37 0.01
C LEU A 102 8.30 -1.94 0.51
N VAL A 103 9.45 -1.65 1.12
CA VAL A 103 9.84 -0.31 1.53
C VAL A 103 11.27 -0.01 1.08
N SER A 104 11.52 1.26 0.77
CA SER A 104 12.86 1.77 0.47
C SER A 104 13.24 2.86 1.46
N TYR A 105 14.50 2.91 1.86
CA TYR A 105 15.04 4.00 2.68
C TYR A 105 16.49 4.32 2.30
N GLY A 106 16.90 5.55 2.60
CA GLY A 106 18.13 6.09 2.02
C GLY A 106 18.10 6.07 0.49
N SER A 107 19.27 6.08 -0.15
CA SER A 107 19.38 6.09 -1.61
C SER A 107 19.28 4.70 -2.24
N SER A 108 19.43 3.62 -1.47
CA SER A 108 19.61 2.27 -2.01
C SER A 108 19.15 1.11 -1.13
N TYR A 109 18.66 1.34 0.10
CA TYR A 109 18.22 0.24 0.94
C TYR A 109 16.80 -0.15 0.59
N LEU A 110 16.56 -1.47 0.52
CA LEU A 110 15.24 -2.05 0.35
C LEU A 110 15.03 -3.07 1.45
N SER A 111 13.82 -3.16 1.97
CA SER A 111 13.42 -4.30 2.78
C SER A 111 12.03 -4.73 2.34
N TYR A 112 11.83 -6.03 2.20
CA TYR A 112 10.53 -6.59 1.88
C TYR A 112 10.11 -7.65 2.88
N TYR A 113 8.79 -7.77 3.01
CA TYR A 113 8.14 -8.48 4.10
C TYR A 113 6.93 -9.24 3.58
N GLY A 114 6.68 -10.42 4.11
CA GLY A 114 5.51 -11.21 3.78
C GLY A 114 5.22 -12.24 4.84
N VAL A 115 4.03 -12.84 4.76
CA VAL A 115 3.65 -13.98 5.59
C VAL A 115 4.01 -15.26 4.84
N GLY A 116 4.81 -16.10 5.49
CA GLY A 116 5.21 -17.40 4.97
C GLY A 116 4.00 -18.35 4.90
N THR A 117 4.15 -19.47 4.19
CA THR A 117 3.14 -20.54 4.20
C THR A 117 3.00 -21.22 5.58
N ASP A 118 3.97 -20.99 6.47
CA ASP A 118 3.93 -21.34 7.90
C ASP A 118 3.10 -20.35 8.75
N GLY A 119 2.59 -19.27 8.15
CA GLY A 119 1.83 -18.23 8.84
C GLY A 119 2.70 -17.21 9.59
N ALA A 120 4.03 -17.37 9.61
CA ALA A 120 4.93 -16.45 10.29
C ALA A 120 5.30 -15.25 9.41
N ALA A 121 5.65 -14.13 10.04
CA ALA A 121 6.19 -12.98 9.32
C ALA A 121 7.67 -13.22 8.97
N TRP A 122 8.04 -12.99 7.72
CA TRP A 122 9.39 -13.14 7.20
C TRP A 122 9.83 -11.89 6.46
N TYR A 123 11.14 -11.65 6.44
CA TYR A 123 11.72 -10.52 5.73
C TYR A 123 13.10 -10.80 5.15
N ASN A 124 13.50 -9.97 4.18
CA ASN A 124 14.83 -9.94 3.61
C ASN A 124 15.19 -8.49 3.25
N GLU A 125 16.46 -8.15 3.34
CA GLU A 125 16.93 -6.77 3.22
C GLU A 125 18.09 -6.65 2.25
N TRP A 126 18.04 -5.61 1.43
CA TRP A 126 19.08 -5.22 0.52
C TRP A 126 19.85 -4.03 1.09
N ASN A 127 21.16 -4.18 1.24
CA ASN A 127 22.03 -3.17 1.84
C ASN A 127 22.67 -2.20 0.82
N GLY A 128 22.20 -2.19 -0.43
CA GLY A 128 22.84 -1.47 -1.53
C GLY A 128 23.72 -2.36 -2.42
N ASN A 129 24.15 -3.53 -1.94
CA ASN A 129 25.05 -4.44 -2.66
C ASN A 129 24.58 -5.90 -2.69
N GLN A 130 23.96 -6.39 -1.62
CA GLN A 130 23.48 -7.77 -1.54
C GLN A 130 22.26 -7.92 -0.63
N TRP A 131 21.50 -8.99 -0.85
CA TRP A 131 20.44 -9.43 0.05
C TRP A 131 21.04 -10.13 1.28
N SER A 132 20.48 -9.85 2.45
CA SER A 132 20.97 -10.37 3.74
C SER A 132 20.53 -11.79 4.05
N GLY A 133 19.55 -12.32 3.29
CA GLY A 133 18.94 -13.63 3.49
C GLY A 133 17.69 -13.55 4.38
N TYR A 134 16.85 -14.59 4.30
CA TYR A 134 15.57 -14.61 5.02
C TYR A 134 15.74 -14.69 6.53
N ARG A 135 14.97 -13.86 7.23
CA ARG A 135 14.89 -13.82 8.69
C ARG A 135 13.43 -13.85 9.12
N SER A 136 13.14 -14.63 10.15
CA SER A 136 11.80 -14.70 10.73
C SER A 136 11.60 -13.58 11.75
N LEU A 137 10.43 -12.95 11.70
CA LEU A 137 9.90 -12.10 12.75
C LEU A 137 8.94 -12.87 13.68
N GLY A 138 8.68 -14.16 13.41
CA GLY A 138 7.71 -14.96 14.14
C GLY A 138 6.27 -14.45 13.98
N GLY A 139 5.43 -14.72 14.99
CA GLY A 139 4.00 -14.38 14.96
C GLY A 139 3.19 -15.34 14.07
N THR A 140 1.87 -15.14 14.05
CA THR A 140 0.93 -15.92 13.24
C THR A 140 -0.11 -14.99 12.64
N PHE A 141 -0.08 -14.82 11.31
CA PHE A 141 -0.87 -13.82 10.60
C PHE A 141 -1.82 -14.45 9.60
N SER A 142 -3.01 -13.87 9.46
CA SER A 142 -4.05 -14.31 8.52
C SER A 142 -4.15 -13.43 7.27
N THR A 143 -3.43 -12.30 7.24
CA THR A 143 -3.43 -11.32 6.14
C THR A 143 -2.00 -10.96 5.74
N SER A 144 -1.83 -10.29 4.59
CA SER A 144 -0.54 -9.66 4.27
C SER A 144 -0.15 -8.62 5.34
N LEU A 145 1.15 -8.38 5.49
CA LEU A 145 1.70 -7.39 6.42
C LEU A 145 1.66 -5.99 5.78
N SER A 146 1.46 -4.95 6.60
CA SER A 146 1.72 -3.56 6.25
C SER A 146 2.94 -3.04 7.01
N VAL A 147 3.75 -2.24 6.32
CA VAL A 147 5.04 -1.77 6.83
C VAL A 147 5.18 -0.29 6.53
N VAL A 148 5.68 0.45 7.51
CA VAL A 148 6.08 1.85 7.35
C VAL A 148 7.46 2.09 7.93
N ILE A 149 8.14 3.08 7.37
CA ILE A 149 9.39 3.61 7.88
C ILE A 149 9.13 5.02 8.40
N THR A 150 9.66 5.31 9.58
CA THR A 150 9.76 6.67 10.10
C THR A 150 11.23 6.94 10.39
N VAL A 151 11.80 7.96 9.74
CA VAL A 151 13.17 8.39 10.01
C VAL A 151 13.12 9.43 11.12
N THR A 152 13.64 9.09 12.29
CA THR A 152 13.84 10.04 13.39
C THR A 152 15.36 10.25 13.58
N VAL A 153 15.88 10.18 14.80
CA VAL A 153 17.33 10.18 15.06
C VAL A 153 17.95 8.84 14.61
N THR A 154 17.18 7.77 14.66
CA THR A 154 17.49 6.46 14.05
C THR A 154 16.40 6.09 13.03
N VAL A 155 16.73 5.18 12.11
CA VAL A 155 15.72 4.56 11.24
C VAL A 155 14.84 3.68 12.13
N ARG A 156 13.56 4.06 12.27
CA ARG A 156 12.54 3.26 12.90
C ARG A 156 11.69 2.61 11.82
N ILE A 157 11.47 1.31 11.95
CA ILE A 157 10.60 0.54 11.04
C ILE A 157 9.50 -0.08 11.89
N ASP A 158 8.25 0.12 11.50
CA ASP A 158 7.08 -0.41 12.19
C ASP A 158 6.31 -1.39 11.30
N PHE A 159 5.93 -2.51 11.89
CA PHE A 159 5.23 -3.63 11.28
C PHE A 159 3.84 -3.74 11.84
N PHE A 160 2.88 -3.91 10.95
CA PHE A 160 1.50 -4.15 11.30
C PHE A 160 0.98 -5.35 10.53
N GLY A 161 0.26 -6.23 11.20
CA GLY A 161 -0.41 -7.35 10.57
C GLY A 161 -1.68 -7.71 11.32
N VAL A 162 -2.62 -8.38 10.67
CA VAL A 162 -3.81 -8.91 11.32
C VAL A 162 -3.59 -10.37 11.68
N GLY A 163 -3.74 -10.68 12.96
CA GLY A 163 -3.59 -12.03 13.49
C GLY A 163 -4.78 -12.93 13.17
N ASN A 164 -4.70 -14.20 13.53
CA ASN A 164 -5.84 -15.14 13.45
C ASN A 164 -7.00 -14.74 14.39
N ASP A 165 -6.70 -13.95 15.42
CA ASP A 165 -7.64 -13.37 16.36
C ASP A 165 -8.32 -12.08 15.84
N LYS A 166 -8.06 -11.70 14.58
CA LYS A 166 -8.51 -10.43 13.96
C LYS A 166 -7.96 -9.17 14.62
N SER A 167 -7.03 -9.28 15.57
CA SER A 167 -6.38 -8.12 16.17
C SER A 167 -5.30 -7.57 15.26
N CYS A 168 -5.06 -6.26 15.35
CA CYS A 168 -3.85 -5.67 14.78
C CYS A 168 -2.67 -5.94 15.73
N TRP A 169 -1.64 -6.59 15.22
CA TRP A 169 -0.39 -6.85 15.91
C TRP A 169 0.69 -5.91 15.40
N HIS A 170 1.50 -5.40 16.31
CA HIS A 170 2.56 -4.43 16.02
C HIS A 170 3.91 -4.89 16.55
N ARG A 171 4.96 -4.63 15.76
CA ARG A 171 6.36 -4.80 16.17
C ARG A 171 7.19 -3.71 15.52
N ASN A 172 8.26 -3.26 16.17
CA ASN A 172 9.11 -2.22 15.61
C ASN A 172 10.61 -2.53 15.74
N TRP A 173 11.41 -1.94 14.86
CA TRP A 173 12.86 -1.85 14.96
C TRP A 173 13.23 -0.48 15.53
N GLY A 174 13.96 -0.46 16.65
CA GLY A 174 14.37 0.76 17.34
C GLY A 174 15.74 1.32 16.94
N GLY A 175 16.44 0.69 15.98
CA GLY A 175 17.78 1.07 15.53
C GLY A 175 18.87 0.02 15.84
N SER A 176 18.67 -0.81 16.85
CA SER A 176 19.65 -1.83 17.28
C SER A 176 19.06 -3.24 17.44
N SER A 177 17.78 -3.34 17.77
CA SER A 177 17.08 -4.61 17.89
C SER A 177 15.59 -4.47 17.58
N TRP A 178 14.97 -5.61 17.30
CA TRP A 178 13.52 -5.74 17.22
C TRP A 178 12.89 -5.71 18.61
N GLY A 179 11.80 -4.95 18.77
CA GLY A 179 10.92 -5.03 19.93
C GLY A 179 10.16 -6.36 20.01
N VAL A 180 9.30 -6.48 21.03
CA VAL A 180 8.35 -7.59 21.16
C VAL A 180 7.09 -7.33 20.32
N TRP A 181 6.33 -8.39 20.01
CA TRP A 181 5.00 -8.23 19.43
C TRP A 181 4.02 -7.67 20.46
N ASP A 182 3.34 -6.60 20.10
CA ASP A 182 2.30 -5.93 20.88
C ASP A 182 0.92 -6.19 20.24
N ASN A 183 -0.02 -6.70 21.03
CA ASN A 183 -1.41 -6.87 20.58
C ASN A 183 -2.16 -5.55 20.78
N ARG A 184 -2.50 -4.89 19.68
CA ARG A 184 -3.23 -3.62 19.69
C ARG A 184 -4.74 -3.80 19.71
N GLY A 185 -5.22 -5.05 19.71
CA GLY A 185 -6.62 -5.41 19.62
C GLY A 185 -7.29 -4.95 18.34
N GLY A 186 -8.61 -4.75 18.43
CA GLY A 186 -9.48 -4.49 17.30
C GLY A 186 -10.29 -5.72 16.90
N SER A 187 -10.87 -5.69 15.70
CA SER A 187 -11.53 -6.83 15.07
C SER A 187 -11.61 -6.56 13.58
N PHE A 188 -10.45 -6.68 12.92
CA PHE A 188 -10.27 -6.32 11.53
C PHE A 188 -10.71 -7.44 10.59
N ILE A 189 -11.41 -7.05 9.53
CA ILE A 189 -11.80 -7.93 8.42
C ILE A 189 -11.02 -7.62 7.14
N SER A 190 -10.25 -6.52 7.12
CA SER A 190 -9.29 -6.19 6.07
C SER A 190 -7.85 -6.32 6.55
N GLU A 191 -6.92 -6.36 5.61
CA GLU A 191 -5.54 -5.91 5.87
C GLU A 191 -5.57 -4.52 6.52
N VAL A 192 -4.70 -4.30 7.50
CA VAL A 192 -4.39 -2.94 7.97
C VAL A 192 -3.40 -2.30 7.00
N ILE A 193 -3.51 -0.99 6.81
CA ILE A 193 -2.51 -0.19 6.09
C ILE A 193 -1.95 0.87 7.03
N SER A 194 -0.70 1.26 6.82
CA SER A 194 -0.04 2.28 7.62
C SER A 194 0.59 3.35 6.73
N ILE A 195 0.61 4.59 7.23
CA ILE A 195 1.30 5.71 6.60
C ILE A 195 2.06 6.52 7.65
N THR A 196 3.15 7.15 7.23
CA THR A 196 3.90 8.12 8.04
C THR A 196 3.50 9.53 7.62
N VAL A 197 3.20 10.39 8.60
CA VAL A 197 2.88 11.82 8.41
C VAL A 197 3.72 12.64 9.37
N SER A 198 4.75 13.31 8.85
CA SER A 198 5.83 13.86 9.68
C SER A 198 6.44 12.76 10.55
N VAL A 199 6.39 12.88 11.88
CA VAL A 199 6.86 11.85 12.83
C VAL A 199 5.74 10.92 13.33
N ASN A 200 4.49 11.15 12.90
CA ASN A 200 3.35 10.34 13.32
C ASN A 200 3.20 9.12 12.41
N ILE A 201 2.74 8.02 13.00
CA ILE A 201 2.31 6.84 12.24
C ILE A 201 0.81 6.72 12.39
N PHE A 202 0.10 6.54 11.28
CA PHE A 202 -1.31 6.19 11.29
C PHE A 202 -1.48 4.76 10.80
N ILE A 203 -2.34 4.00 11.49
CA ILE A 203 -2.79 2.68 11.05
C ILE A 203 -4.28 2.79 10.74
N PHE A 204 -4.70 2.24 9.60
CA PHE A 204 -6.09 2.17 9.17
C PHE A 204 -6.49 0.73 8.85
N GLY A 205 -7.75 0.39 9.05
CA GLY A 205 -8.31 -0.89 8.64
C GLY A 205 -9.83 -0.90 8.71
N ILE A 206 -10.47 -1.85 8.03
CA ILE A 206 -11.91 -2.08 8.10
C ILE A 206 -12.20 -3.13 9.18
N ARG A 207 -13.13 -2.82 10.07
CA ARG A 207 -13.58 -3.73 11.14
C ARG A 207 -14.87 -4.45 10.79
N GLU A 208 -15.30 -5.38 11.64
CA GLU A 208 -16.52 -6.17 11.46
C GLU A 208 -17.79 -5.34 11.27
N ASP A 209 -17.83 -4.12 11.80
CA ASP A 209 -18.89 -3.12 11.58
C ASP A 209 -18.85 -2.48 10.18
N ARG A 210 -17.90 -2.89 9.32
CA ARG A 210 -17.58 -2.34 8.00
C ARG A 210 -17.19 -0.86 7.98
N ALA A 211 -16.96 -0.26 9.15
CA ALA A 211 -16.41 1.08 9.24
C ALA A 211 -14.89 1.03 9.10
N MET A 212 -14.32 2.14 8.63
CA MET A 212 -12.88 2.34 8.70
C MET A 212 -12.52 2.83 10.11
N TRP A 213 -11.53 2.21 10.72
CA TRP A 213 -11.00 2.56 12.03
C TRP A 213 -9.54 2.94 11.91
N TYR A 214 -9.07 3.85 12.78
CA TYR A 214 -7.68 4.25 12.82
C TYR A 214 -7.13 4.36 14.25
N SER A 215 -5.80 4.24 14.36
CA SER A 215 -5.03 4.53 15.56
C SER A 215 -3.75 5.26 15.15
N ARG A 216 -3.30 6.20 15.98
CA ARG A 216 -2.17 7.08 15.69
C ARG A 216 -1.07 6.93 16.74
N TRP A 217 0.17 6.82 16.29
CA TRP A 217 1.36 7.05 17.10
C TRP A 217 1.74 8.52 17.04
N ASP A 218 1.88 9.17 18.21
CA ASP A 218 2.19 10.60 18.30
C ASP A 218 3.69 10.90 18.50
N GLY A 219 4.55 9.89 18.41
CA GLY A 219 5.97 9.98 18.77
C GLY A 219 6.28 9.35 20.13
N SER A 220 5.28 9.21 21.01
CA SER A 220 5.44 8.73 22.39
C SER A 220 4.49 7.59 22.76
N ARG A 221 3.25 7.64 22.27
CA ARG A 221 2.21 6.68 22.60
C ARG A 221 1.28 6.48 21.41
N TRP A 222 0.57 5.37 21.49
CA TRP A 222 -0.52 5.07 20.59
C TRP A 222 -1.85 5.58 21.13
N SER A 223 -2.69 6.14 20.27
CA SER A 223 -4.07 6.46 20.60
C SER A 223 -4.91 5.18 20.69
N SER A 224 -6.02 5.24 21.43
CA SER A 224 -7.09 4.26 21.27
C SER A 224 -7.58 4.23 19.82
N TRP A 225 -8.17 3.11 19.42
CA TRP A 225 -8.80 2.98 18.12
C TRP A 225 -10.05 3.86 18.03
N GLN A 226 -10.20 4.57 16.93
CA GLN A 226 -11.33 5.46 16.67
C GLN A 226 -11.97 5.12 15.33
N SER A 227 -13.29 5.04 15.30
CA SER A 227 -14.04 4.87 14.06
C SER A 227 -14.08 6.20 13.31
N ILE A 228 -13.84 6.14 12.00
CA ILE A 228 -14.17 7.22 11.08
C ILE A 228 -15.34 6.82 10.18
N GLY A 229 -16.20 5.90 10.66
CA GLY A 229 -17.44 5.50 10.00
C GLY A 229 -17.26 4.91 8.60
N GLY A 230 -18.32 4.98 7.80
CA GLY A 230 -18.40 4.38 6.47
C GLY A 230 -18.95 2.96 6.49
N ASN A 231 -19.07 2.36 5.30
CA ASN A 231 -19.55 0.99 5.11
C ASN A 231 -18.84 0.40 3.88
N PHE A 232 -17.69 -0.24 4.11
CA PHE A 232 -16.72 -0.57 3.07
C PHE A 232 -16.65 -2.07 2.75
N ASN A 233 -16.35 -2.37 1.49
CA ASN A 233 -16.14 -3.74 0.97
C ASN A 233 -14.74 -3.95 0.38
N SER A 234 -13.79 -3.05 0.64
CA SER A 234 -12.37 -3.19 0.30
C SER A 234 -11.47 -2.82 1.46
N LYS A 235 -10.19 -3.21 1.36
CA LYS A 235 -9.17 -2.63 2.24
C LYS A 235 -9.02 -1.12 1.98
N PRO A 236 -8.68 -0.32 3.02
CA PRO A 236 -8.46 1.10 2.83
C PRO A 236 -7.17 1.37 2.04
N THR A 237 -7.10 2.54 1.43
CA THR A 237 -5.84 3.18 1.03
C THR A 237 -5.81 4.57 1.62
N CYS A 238 -4.67 5.01 2.14
CA CYS A 238 -4.50 6.37 2.62
C CYS A 238 -3.15 6.90 2.18
N VAL A 239 -3.06 8.22 2.01
CA VAL A 239 -1.82 8.92 1.64
C VAL A 239 -1.77 10.28 2.34
N SER A 240 -0.58 10.85 2.38
CA SER A 240 -0.35 12.21 2.82
C SER A 240 0.49 12.94 1.78
N TRP A 241 0.12 14.19 1.50
CA TRP A 241 0.87 15.09 0.62
C TRP A 241 1.50 16.26 1.37
N GLY A 242 1.39 16.28 2.71
CA GLY A 242 1.92 17.33 3.58
C GLY A 242 1.82 16.94 5.05
N SER A 243 2.58 17.63 5.91
CA SER A 243 2.71 17.32 7.35
C SER A 243 1.40 17.29 8.13
N ASP A 244 0.36 17.93 7.61
CA ASP A 244 -0.89 18.23 8.31
C ASP A 244 -2.12 17.67 7.58
N ARG A 245 -1.93 16.62 6.79
CA ARG A 245 -2.98 16.06 5.95
C ARG A 245 -2.91 14.55 5.82
N VAL A 246 -4.07 13.91 5.93
CA VAL A 246 -4.30 12.52 5.52
C VAL A 246 -5.52 12.47 4.62
N ASP A 247 -5.43 11.72 3.53
CA ASP A 247 -6.53 11.43 2.63
C ASP A 247 -6.71 9.92 2.56
N CYS A 248 -7.90 9.43 2.92
CA CYS A 248 -8.26 8.03 2.90
C CYS A 248 -9.35 7.76 1.88
N ILE A 249 -9.22 6.64 1.17
CA ILE A 249 -10.14 6.19 0.12
C ILE A 249 -10.44 4.70 0.31
N ALA A 250 -11.68 4.31 0.09
CA ALA A 250 -12.12 2.92 0.07
C ALA A 250 -13.33 2.76 -0.87
N THR A 251 -13.58 1.53 -1.35
CA THR A 251 -14.84 1.21 -2.05
C THR A 251 -15.92 0.79 -1.07
N GLY A 252 -17.11 1.39 -1.21
CA GLY A 252 -18.29 1.09 -0.41
C GLY A 252 -18.96 -0.21 -0.84
N THR A 253 -19.94 -0.67 -0.06
CA THR A 253 -20.80 -1.81 -0.43
C THR A 253 -21.62 -1.57 -1.71
N ASP A 254 -21.73 -0.32 -2.14
CA ASP A 254 -22.29 0.14 -3.42
C ASP A 254 -21.31 0.04 -4.60
N SER A 255 -20.10 -0.49 -4.36
CA SER A 255 -18.97 -0.55 -5.32
C SER A 255 -18.41 0.82 -5.75
N GLY A 256 -18.95 1.92 -5.26
CA GLY A 256 -18.43 3.27 -5.48
C GLY A 256 -17.21 3.56 -4.62
N ALA A 257 -16.32 4.43 -5.10
CA ALA A 257 -15.21 4.93 -4.29
C ALA A 257 -15.68 6.07 -3.37
N TRP A 258 -15.13 6.15 -2.17
CA TRP A 258 -15.44 7.17 -1.17
C TRP A 258 -14.16 7.76 -0.60
N HIS A 259 -14.15 9.06 -0.34
CA HIS A 259 -13.02 9.81 0.19
C HIS A 259 -13.36 10.50 1.51
N ARG A 260 -12.42 10.48 2.46
CA ARG A 260 -12.46 11.27 3.69
C ARG A 260 -11.07 11.78 4.00
N SER A 261 -10.99 12.96 4.59
CA SER A 261 -9.71 13.59 4.88
C SER A 261 -9.61 14.10 6.30
N TRP A 262 -8.39 14.23 6.78
CA TRP A 262 -8.04 14.77 8.09
C TRP A 262 -7.05 15.91 7.96
N THR A 263 -7.21 16.96 8.76
CA THR A 263 -6.21 18.02 8.93
C THR A 263 -5.88 18.26 10.39
N SER A 264 -4.67 18.76 10.70
CA SER A 264 -4.28 19.04 12.09
C SER A 264 -5.12 20.12 12.76
N GLY A 265 -5.54 21.14 12.02
CA GLY A 265 -6.39 22.23 12.53
C GLY A 265 -7.90 21.91 12.58
N GLY A 266 -8.37 20.90 11.83
CA GLY A 266 -9.80 20.62 11.66
C GLY A 266 -10.25 19.21 12.05
N GLY A 267 -9.33 18.28 12.29
CA GLY A 267 -9.66 16.88 12.47
C GLY A 267 -10.17 16.22 11.19
N TRP A 268 -10.94 15.14 11.33
CA TRP A 268 -11.59 14.48 10.19
C TRP A 268 -12.73 15.35 9.65
N SER A 269 -12.85 15.44 8.32
CA SER A 269 -14.01 16.04 7.66
C SER A 269 -15.30 15.40 8.17
N SER A 270 -16.42 16.14 8.15
CA SER A 270 -17.69 15.74 8.79
C SER A 270 -18.22 14.36 8.36
N GLY A 271 -17.92 13.92 7.15
CA GLY A 271 -18.27 12.59 6.67
C GLY A 271 -17.47 12.17 5.43
N TRP A 272 -17.80 10.98 4.94
CA TRP A 272 -17.31 10.44 3.67
C TRP A 272 -18.00 11.13 2.50
N THR A 273 -17.22 11.50 1.49
CA THR A 273 -17.71 12.09 0.24
C THR A 273 -17.63 11.05 -0.86
N SER A 274 -18.75 10.80 -1.55
CA SER A 274 -18.77 9.87 -2.68
C SER A 274 -17.91 10.41 -3.83
N MET A 275 -17.07 9.54 -4.36
CA MET A 275 -16.35 9.76 -5.60
C MET A 275 -17.04 9.08 -6.79
N GLY A 276 -18.18 8.41 -6.59
CA GLY A 276 -18.88 7.63 -7.61
C GLY A 276 -18.06 6.45 -8.14
N GLY A 277 -18.44 5.96 -9.32
CA GLY A 277 -17.84 4.79 -9.98
C GLY A 277 -18.49 3.46 -9.58
N ASP A 278 -18.03 2.39 -10.22
CA ASP A 278 -18.41 1.00 -9.94
C ASP A 278 -17.17 0.13 -10.16
N PHE A 279 -16.52 -0.25 -9.06
CA PHE A 279 -15.17 -0.82 -9.08
C PHE A 279 -15.12 -2.24 -8.53
N SER A 280 -14.30 -3.08 -9.16
CA SER A 280 -14.05 -4.47 -8.77
C SER A 280 -12.88 -4.61 -7.78
N SER A 281 -12.03 -3.59 -7.65
CA SER A 281 -10.86 -3.59 -6.77
C SER A 281 -10.92 -2.56 -5.64
N ALA A 282 -10.07 -2.75 -4.63
CA ALA A 282 -9.70 -1.67 -3.71
C ALA A 282 -9.03 -0.51 -4.48
N PRO A 283 -9.18 0.74 -4.02
CA PRO A 283 -8.51 1.89 -4.61
C PRO A 283 -7.00 1.88 -4.31
N THR A 284 -6.23 2.50 -5.20
CA THR A 284 -4.81 2.85 -5.00
C THR A 284 -4.66 4.34 -5.14
N VAL A 285 -4.03 5.01 -4.17
CA VAL A 285 -3.82 6.46 -4.22
C VAL A 285 -2.35 6.82 -4.02
N VAL A 286 -1.86 7.77 -4.80
CA VAL A 286 -0.52 8.34 -4.66
C VAL A 286 -0.57 9.85 -4.68
N SER A 287 0.52 10.48 -4.23
CA SER A 287 0.74 11.91 -4.34
C SER A 287 2.18 12.18 -4.77
N TRP A 288 2.37 13.02 -5.78
CA TRP A 288 3.69 13.49 -6.21
C TRP A 288 4.02 14.89 -5.70
N GLY A 289 3.14 15.51 -4.90
CA GLY A 289 3.36 16.86 -4.41
C GLY A 289 2.14 17.45 -3.71
N SER A 290 2.36 18.61 -3.11
CA SER A 290 1.33 19.32 -2.37
C SER A 290 0.10 19.58 -3.23
N ASN A 291 -1.08 19.45 -2.62
CA ASN A 291 -2.38 19.67 -3.24
C ASN A 291 -2.67 18.72 -4.41
N ARG A 292 -2.00 17.57 -4.49
CA ARG A 292 -2.24 16.58 -5.52
C ARG A 292 -2.47 15.19 -4.96
N LEU A 293 -3.54 14.55 -5.45
CA LEU A 293 -3.81 13.13 -5.27
C LEU A 293 -4.15 12.52 -6.62
N ASP A 294 -3.68 11.31 -6.86
CA ASP A 294 -4.02 10.50 -8.04
C ASP A 294 -4.53 9.15 -7.55
N CYS A 295 -5.81 8.88 -7.81
CA CYS A 295 -6.52 7.69 -7.37
C CYS A 295 -6.85 6.79 -8.55
N PHE A 296 -6.65 5.49 -8.36
CA PHE A 296 -6.86 4.45 -9.36
C PHE A 296 -7.72 3.33 -8.82
N CYS A 297 -8.64 2.85 -9.65
CA CYS A 297 -9.48 1.69 -9.38
C CYS A 297 -9.61 0.82 -10.63
N LYS A 298 -9.76 -0.49 -10.46
CA LYS A 298 -10.12 -1.40 -11.56
C LYS A 298 -11.65 -1.52 -11.62
N GLY A 299 -12.21 -1.35 -12.82
CA GLY A 299 -13.64 -1.52 -13.09
C GLY A 299 -14.03 -2.99 -13.24
N ASN A 300 -15.34 -3.24 -13.33
CA ASN A 300 -15.87 -4.57 -13.68
C ASN A 300 -15.63 -4.94 -15.15
N ASP A 301 -15.21 -3.98 -15.99
CA ASP A 301 -14.84 -4.15 -17.40
C ASP A 301 -13.32 -4.37 -17.60
N ASP A 302 -12.61 -4.73 -16.53
CA ASP A 302 -11.16 -4.92 -16.47
C ASP A 302 -10.31 -3.67 -16.80
N ARG A 303 -10.92 -2.50 -16.94
CA ARG A 303 -10.20 -1.25 -17.20
C ARG A 303 -9.71 -0.60 -15.91
N VAL A 304 -8.60 0.11 -16.01
CA VAL A 304 -8.07 0.99 -14.96
C VAL A 304 -8.64 2.39 -15.15
N TYR A 305 -9.30 2.88 -14.10
CA TYR A 305 -9.87 4.21 -14.01
C TYR A 305 -8.98 5.10 -13.14
N HIS A 306 -8.90 6.38 -13.50
CA HIS A 306 -8.13 7.41 -12.83
C HIS A 306 -9.02 8.60 -12.48
N ARG A 307 -8.87 9.10 -11.26
CA ARG A 307 -9.46 10.36 -10.80
C ARG A 307 -8.46 11.09 -9.92
N TYR A 308 -8.38 12.40 -10.05
CA TYR A 308 -7.35 13.18 -9.36
C TYR A 308 -7.89 14.41 -8.65
N TRP A 309 -7.19 14.85 -7.61
CA TRP A 309 -7.43 16.12 -6.92
C TRP A 309 -6.50 17.19 -7.50
N SER A 310 -7.06 18.34 -7.91
CA SER A 310 -6.33 19.45 -8.53
C SER A 310 -5.80 20.50 -7.54
N GLY A 311 -6.08 20.33 -6.26
CA GLY A 311 -5.81 21.31 -5.21
C GLY A 311 -7.06 22.05 -4.73
N SER A 312 -8.08 22.14 -5.56
CA SER A 312 -9.36 22.77 -5.23
C SER A 312 -10.56 21.85 -5.44
N SER A 313 -10.46 20.88 -6.36
CA SER A 313 -11.55 19.96 -6.66
C SER A 313 -11.04 18.62 -7.20
N TRP A 314 -11.87 17.60 -7.11
CA TRP A 314 -11.67 16.37 -7.85
C TRP A 314 -11.96 16.60 -9.34
N SER A 315 -11.23 15.92 -10.22
CA SER A 315 -11.52 15.89 -11.66
C SER A 315 -12.96 15.45 -11.93
N ASN A 316 -13.49 15.87 -13.08
CA ASN A 316 -14.85 15.54 -13.49
C ASN A 316 -14.98 14.03 -13.77
N GLY A 317 -15.54 13.29 -12.80
CA GLY A 317 -15.70 11.85 -12.87
C GLY A 317 -14.38 11.06 -12.94
N TRP A 318 -14.53 9.78 -13.22
CA TRP A 318 -13.45 8.82 -13.44
C TRP A 318 -13.18 8.66 -14.93
N ASN A 319 -11.92 8.71 -15.33
CA ASN A 319 -11.51 8.54 -16.73
C ASN A 319 -10.68 7.27 -16.87
N THR A 320 -10.89 6.51 -17.95
CA THR A 320 -10.07 5.33 -18.21
C THR A 320 -8.65 5.74 -18.61
N ILE A 321 -7.66 5.02 -18.07
CA ILE A 321 -6.26 5.04 -18.50
C ILE A 321 -5.87 3.69 -19.08
N SER A 322 -6.85 2.92 -19.56
CA SER A 322 -6.62 1.64 -20.24
C SER A 322 -6.17 1.84 -21.68
#